data_AF-A0A6G2VG70-F1
#
_entry.id   AF-A0A6G2VG70-F1
#
_cell.length_a   1.000
_cell.length_b   1.000
_cell.length_c   1.000
_cell.angle_alpha   90.00
_cell.angle_beta   90.00
_cell.angle_gamma   90.00
#
_symmetry.space_group_name_H-M   'P 1'
#
loop_
_entity.id
_entity.type
_entity.pdbx_description
1 polymer ?
#
loop_
_entity_poly.entity_id
_entity_poly.type
_entity_poly.pdbx_seq_one_letter_code
_entity_poly.pdbx_strand_id
1 'polypeptide(L)'
;MHRIRHLPAHRPASAAPALVAVAHGSRDPRTPEAVAALLDRVRELRPGLDVRLGHIELNAPLLPDALDALGAREAVLVPLLLGRGHHVKHDIPASAAAAPALRARVAAPLGPHPLLVEALHDRLTEAGWHASERGS
;
A
#
# COMPACT_ATOMS: atom_id res chain seq x y z
N MET A 1 -21.91 33.45 35.70
CA MET A 1 -20.97 32.41 35.23
C MET A 1 -21.65 31.58 34.14
N HIS A 2 -21.54 31.97 32.86
CA HIS A 2 -22.06 31.20 31.74
C HIS A 2 -20.92 30.53 30.98
N ARG A 3 -20.84 29.20 31.09
CA ARG A 3 -19.88 28.35 30.36
C ARG A 3 -20.29 28.34 28.89
N ILE A 4 -19.47 28.94 28.03
CA ILE A 4 -19.55 28.76 26.59
C ILE A 4 -19.31 27.28 26.30
N ARG A 5 -20.34 26.57 25.83
CA ARG A 5 -20.18 25.24 25.26
C ARG A 5 -19.39 25.41 23.97
N HIS A 6 -18.13 24.98 23.97
CA HIS A 6 -17.32 24.91 22.78
C HIS A 6 -17.93 23.81 21.89
N LEU A 7 -18.64 24.19 20.83
CA LEU A 7 -18.97 23.25 19.76
C LEU A 7 -17.66 22.82 19.09
N PRO A 8 -17.45 21.52 18.81
CA PRO A 8 -16.28 21.10 18.07
C PRO A 8 -16.26 21.78 16.70
N ALA A 9 -15.11 22.35 16.36
CA ALA A 9 -14.86 23.00 15.08
C ALA A 9 -15.27 22.09 13.92
N HIS A 10 -15.86 22.71 12.90
CA HIS A 10 -16.30 22.09 11.66
C HIS A 10 -15.20 21.16 11.09
N ARG A 11 -15.45 19.85 11.05
CA ARG A 11 -14.56 18.90 10.37
C ARG A 11 -14.52 19.32 8.90
N PRO A 12 -13.36 19.66 8.31
CA PRO A 12 -13.30 19.87 6.87
C PRO A 12 -13.80 18.61 6.18
N ALA A 13 -14.61 18.76 5.13
CA ALA A 13 -15.05 17.65 4.29
C ALA A 13 -13.83 16.77 3.97
N SER A 14 -13.88 15.50 4.38
CA SER A 14 -12.69 14.66 4.46
C SER A 14 -12.02 14.56 3.09
N ALA A 15 -10.79 15.07 3.00
CA ALA A 15 -9.89 14.68 1.92
C ALA A 15 -9.89 13.14 1.83
N ALA A 16 -9.84 12.59 0.62
CA ALA A 16 -9.82 11.14 0.41
C ALA A 16 -8.76 10.49 1.31
N PRO A 17 -9.02 9.28 1.85
CA PRO A 17 -8.04 8.60 2.69
C PRO A 17 -6.72 8.43 1.93
N ALA A 18 -5.60 8.59 2.64
CA ALA A 18 -4.29 8.36 2.05
C ALA A 18 -4.14 6.88 1.66
N LEU A 19 -3.46 6.60 0.55
CA LEU A 19 -3.06 5.25 0.17
C LEU A 19 -1.64 5.02 0.68
N VAL A 20 -1.48 4.07 1.60
CA VAL A 20 -0.15 3.64 2.09
C VAL A 20 0.17 2.31 1.44
N ALA A 21 1.06 2.33 0.45
CA ALA A 21 1.58 1.11 -0.13
C ALA A 21 2.52 0.45 0.86
N VAL A 22 2.24 -0.81 1.19
CA VAL A 22 3.03 -1.58 2.15
C VAL A 22 3.87 -2.60 1.39
N ALA A 23 5.14 -2.29 1.23
CA ALA A 23 6.13 -3.20 0.68
C ALA A 23 6.74 -4.07 1.79
N HIS A 24 7.30 -5.22 1.44
CA HIS A 24 8.03 -6.02 2.42
C HIS A 24 9.36 -5.36 2.79
N GLY A 25 10.07 -4.87 1.78
CA GLY A 25 11.49 -4.52 1.86
C GLY A 25 12.35 -5.59 1.21
N SER A 26 13.51 -5.19 0.71
CA SER A 26 14.44 -6.06 -0.02
C SER A 26 15.86 -5.53 0.05
N ARG A 27 16.83 -6.45 -0.04
CA ARG A 27 18.25 -6.14 -0.24
C ARG A 27 18.60 -5.97 -1.71
N ASP A 28 17.73 -6.41 -2.62
CA ASP A 28 17.91 -6.21 -4.05
C ASP A 28 17.55 -4.75 -4.42
N PRO A 29 18.51 -3.95 -4.92
CA PRO A 29 18.29 -2.55 -5.23
C PRO A 29 17.22 -2.32 -6.32
N ARG A 30 16.94 -3.34 -7.15
CA ARG A 30 15.90 -3.26 -8.19
C ARG A 30 14.48 -3.25 -7.60
N THR A 31 14.31 -3.74 -6.36
CA THR A 31 12.98 -3.85 -5.75
C THR A 31 12.42 -2.47 -5.36
N PRO A 32 13.16 -1.60 -4.62
CA PRO A 32 12.71 -0.22 -4.39
C PRO A 32 12.42 0.56 -5.67
N GLU A 33 13.23 0.37 -6.72
CA GLU A 33 13.01 1.03 -8.03
C GLU A 33 11.67 0.63 -8.65
N ALA A 34 11.36 -0.67 -8.66
CA ALA A 34 10.08 -1.17 -9.19
C ALA A 34 8.88 -0.67 -8.36
N VAL A 35 9.01 -0.63 -7.03
CA VAL A 35 7.97 -0.08 -6.15
C VAL A 35 7.77 1.41 -6.40
N ALA A 36 8.84 2.19 -6.52
CA ALA A 36 8.76 3.62 -6.82
C ALA A 36 8.05 3.87 -8.15
N ALA A 37 8.45 3.16 -9.21
CA ALA A 37 7.82 3.26 -10.53
C ALA A 37 6.33 2.92 -10.50
N LEU A 38 5.93 1.89 -9.73
CA LEU A 38 4.52 1.55 -9.52
C LEU A 38 3.75 2.70 -8.85
N LEU A 39 4.31 3.29 -7.79
CA LEU A 39 3.65 4.37 -7.06
C LEU A 39 3.55 5.66 -7.88
N ASP A 40 4.55 5.96 -8.69
CA ASP A 40 4.51 7.08 -9.62
C ASP A 40 3.39 6.88 -10.64
N ARG A 41 3.23 5.66 -11.18
CA ARG A 41 2.11 5.34 -12.07
C ARG A 41 0.75 5.49 -11.39
N VAL A 42 0.63 5.11 -10.11
CA VAL A 42 -0.60 5.32 -9.34
C VAL A 42 -0.91 6.82 -9.18
N ARG A 43 0.10 7.64 -8.88
CA ARG A 43 -0.05 9.11 -8.74
C ARG A 43 -0.48 9.76 -10.04
N GLU A 44 0.09 9.35 -11.16
CA GLU A 44 -0.31 9.81 -12.50
C GLU A 44 -1.77 9.47 -12.80
N LEU A 45 -2.19 8.23 -12.50
CA LEU A 45 -3.55 7.76 -12.74
C LEU A 45 -4.57 8.38 -11.78
N ARG A 46 -4.14 8.82 -10.59
CA ARG A 46 -5.00 9.39 -9.54
C ARG A 46 -4.44 10.72 -9.02
N PRO A 47 -4.48 11.80 -9.83
CA PRO A 47 -4.06 13.11 -9.39
C PRO A 47 -4.82 13.54 -8.12
N GLY A 48 -4.09 14.01 -7.11
CA GLY A 48 -4.65 14.45 -5.82
C GLY A 48 -4.81 13.35 -4.76
N LEU A 49 -4.54 12.08 -5.08
CA LEU A 49 -4.43 11.03 -4.07
C LEU A 49 -3.10 11.17 -3.30
N ASP A 50 -3.17 11.23 -1.97
CA ASP A 50 -1.97 11.15 -1.13
C ASP A 50 -1.46 9.70 -1.11
N VAL A 51 -0.36 9.45 -1.82
CA VAL A 51 0.27 8.13 -1.96
C VAL A 51 1.57 8.09 -1.18
N ARG A 52 1.61 7.26 -0.12
CA ARG A 52 2.76 7.00 0.74
C ARG A 52 3.30 5.59 0.54
N LEU A 53 4.56 5.39 0.91
CA LEU A 53 5.23 4.09 0.97
C LEU A 53 5.61 3.82 2.43
N GLY A 54 5.47 2.58 2.86
CA GLY A 54 6.05 2.05 4.09
C GLY A 54 6.53 0.61 3.86
N HIS A 55 7.62 0.23 4.52
CA HIS A 55 8.17 -1.12 4.43
C HIS A 55 7.96 -1.86 5.75
N ILE A 56 7.68 -3.17 5.65
CA ILE A 56 7.65 -4.03 6.84
C ILE A 56 9.04 -4.09 7.49
N GLU A 57 10.09 -4.19 6.67
CA GLU A 57 11.48 -4.26 7.13
C GLU A 57 12.47 -3.82 6.04
N LEU A 58 13.78 -3.90 6.34
CA LEU A 58 14.94 -3.74 5.44
C LEU A 58 15.16 -2.36 4.77
N ASN A 59 14.11 -1.63 4.42
CA ASN A 59 14.22 -0.35 3.73
C ASN A 59 13.42 0.73 4.48
N ALA A 60 13.90 1.98 4.38
CA ALA A 60 13.17 3.13 4.88
C ALA A 60 12.24 3.70 3.79
N PRO A 61 11.12 4.35 4.16
CA PRO A 61 10.57 4.44 5.53
C PRO A 61 10.01 3.10 6.00
N LEU A 62 10.17 2.79 7.29
CA LEU A 62 9.46 1.66 7.90
C LEU A 62 7.97 2.01 8.06
N LEU A 63 7.11 0.99 8.08
CA LEU A 63 5.66 1.17 8.14
C LEU A 63 5.22 2.00 9.36
N PRO A 64 5.71 1.77 10.60
CA PRO A 64 5.34 2.61 11.74
C PRO A 64 5.63 4.09 11.51
N ASP A 65 6.83 4.43 11.03
CA ASP A 65 7.24 5.81 10.76
C ASP A 65 6.34 6.46 9.69
N ALA A 66 5.98 5.69 8.65
CA ALA A 66 5.09 6.16 7.59
C ALA A 66 3.67 6.43 8.08
N LEU A 67 3.16 5.61 9.02
CA LEU A 67 1.84 5.79 9.63
C LEU A 67 1.83 6.97 10.60
N ASP A 68 2.88 7.12 11.42
CA ASP A 68 3.01 8.23 12.37
C ASP A 68 3.06 9.59 11.65
N ALA A 69 3.74 9.66 10.51
CA ALA A 69 3.81 10.86 9.68
C ALA A 69 2.46 11.32 9.11
N LEU A 70 1.44 10.45 9.06
CA LEU A 70 0.09 10.81 8.61
C LEU A 70 -0.74 11.50 9.70
N GLY A 71 -0.41 11.28 10.98
CA GLY A 71 -1.17 11.81 12.12
C GLY A 71 -2.63 11.36 12.15
N ALA A 72 -3.53 12.22 12.61
CA ALA A 72 -4.95 11.91 12.82
C ALA A 72 -5.80 11.95 11.52
N ARG A 73 -5.40 11.19 10.50
CA ARG A 73 -6.06 11.10 9.19
C ARG A 73 -6.71 9.73 8.98
N GLU A 74 -7.39 9.56 7.84
CA GLU A 74 -7.83 8.23 7.36
C GLU A 74 -6.83 7.68 6.34
N ALA A 75 -6.57 6.38 6.39
CA ALA A 75 -5.64 5.71 5.49
C ALA A 75 -6.11 4.31 5.07
N VAL A 76 -5.79 3.92 3.84
CA VAL A 76 -5.93 2.56 3.33
C VAL A 76 -4.54 2.00 3.08
N LEU A 77 -4.20 0.95 3.83
CA LEU A 77 -2.93 0.23 3.74
C LEU A 77 -3.10 -0.84 2.66
N VAL A 78 -2.31 -0.76 1.60
CA VAL A 78 -2.39 -1.65 0.43
C VAL A 78 -1.13 -2.52 0.39
N PRO A 79 -1.21 -3.82 0.78
CA PRO A 79 -0.07 -4.70 0.75
C PRO A 79 0.35 -5.01 -0.69
N LEU A 80 1.57 -4.63 -1.07
CA LEU A 80 2.18 -4.95 -2.36
C LEU A 80 2.75 -6.37 -2.39
N LEU A 81 1.96 -7.34 -1.91
CA LEU A 81 2.36 -8.72 -1.71
C LEU A 81 1.52 -9.63 -2.63
N LEU A 82 2.17 -10.57 -3.31
CA LEU A 82 1.55 -11.46 -4.29
C LEU A 82 0.83 -12.66 -3.65
N GLY A 83 0.92 -12.80 -2.33
CA GLY A 83 0.27 -13.88 -1.59
C GLY A 83 0.01 -13.49 -0.13
N ARG A 84 -0.84 -14.29 0.52
CA ARG A 84 -1.21 -14.13 1.94
C ARG A 84 -0.13 -14.73 2.85
N GLY A 85 1.02 -14.08 2.94
CA GLY A 85 2.07 -14.42 3.91
C GLY A 85 1.72 -14.02 5.35
N HIS A 86 2.56 -14.41 6.32
CA HIS A 86 2.41 -14.08 7.75
C HIS A 86 2.25 -12.57 7.99
N HIS A 87 3.02 -11.75 7.28
CA HIS A 87 3.03 -10.29 7.42
C HIS A 87 1.68 -9.61 7.16
N VAL A 88 0.90 -10.11 6.19
CA VAL A 88 -0.43 -9.56 5.88
C VAL A 88 -1.41 -9.79 7.04
N LYS A 89 -1.24 -10.91 7.76
CA LYS A 89 -2.17 -11.30 8.83
C LYS A 89 -1.79 -10.73 10.19
N HIS A 90 -0.52 -10.40 10.42
CA HIS A 90 -0.03 -10.03 11.75
C HIS A 90 0.62 -8.64 11.76
N ASP A 91 1.67 -8.43 10.97
CA ASP A 91 2.50 -7.23 11.10
C ASP A 91 1.78 -5.96 10.65
N ILE A 92 1.11 -6.00 9.48
CA ILE A 92 0.40 -4.83 8.96
C ILE A 92 -0.77 -4.43 9.89
N PRO A 93 -1.64 -5.36 10.34
CA PRO A 93 -2.65 -5.05 11.35
C PRO A 93 -2.07 -4.55 12.67
N ALA A 94 -0.94 -5.12 13.13
CA ALA A 94 -0.29 -4.69 14.37
C ALA A 94 0.26 -3.26 14.27
N SER A 95 0.93 -2.91 13.17
CA SER A 95 1.39 -1.53 12.93
C SER A 95 0.24 -0.55 12.85
N ALA A 96 -0.89 -0.94 12.22
CA ALA A 96 -2.08 -0.11 12.19
C ALA A 96 -2.69 0.10 13.59
N ALA A 97 -2.74 -0.94 14.42
CA ALA A 97 -3.23 -0.87 15.79
C ALA A 97 -2.33 -0.02 16.71
N ALA A 98 -1.02 0.01 16.44
CA ALA A 98 -0.05 0.83 17.16
C ALA A 98 -0.16 2.33 16.86
N ALA A 99 -0.87 2.73 15.80
CA ALA A 99 -1.14 4.13 15.43
C ALA A 99 -2.62 4.51 15.68
N PRO A 100 -3.11 4.56 16.93
CA PRO A 100 -4.55 4.67 17.25
C PRO A 100 -5.18 6.01 16.85
N ALA A 101 -4.38 7.05 16.59
CA ALA A 101 -4.86 8.32 16.07
C ALA A 101 -5.26 8.22 14.58
N LEU A 102 -4.72 7.26 13.84
CA LEU A 102 -4.98 7.02 12.43
C LEU A 102 -6.16 6.07 12.24
N ARG A 103 -7.12 6.44 11.40
CA ARG A 103 -8.21 5.55 10.98
C ARG A 103 -7.74 4.70 9.80
N ALA A 104 -7.01 3.65 10.11
CA ALA A 104 -6.42 2.73 9.14
C ALA A 104 -7.38 1.60 8.75
N ARG A 105 -7.44 1.28 7.45
CA ARG A 105 -8.06 0.06 6.92
C ARG A 105 -7.04 -0.71 6.09
N VAL A 106 -6.97 -2.02 6.26
CA VAL A 106 -6.07 -2.87 5.47
C VAL A 106 -6.84 -3.45 4.28
N ALA A 107 -6.36 -3.20 3.07
CA ALA A 107 -6.90 -3.79 1.85
C ALA A 107 -6.45 -5.25 1.70
N ALA A 108 -7.08 -5.99 0.78
CA ALA A 108 -6.55 -7.28 0.37
C ALA A 108 -5.14 -7.09 -0.26
N PRO A 109 -4.23 -8.07 -0.10
CA PRO A 109 -2.97 -8.07 -0.83
C PRO A 109 -3.24 -8.15 -2.35
N LEU A 110 -2.26 -7.73 -3.16
CA LEU A 110 -2.40 -7.73 -4.62
C LEU A 110 -2.74 -9.11 -5.20
N GLY A 111 -2.23 -10.20 -4.61
CA GLY A 111 -2.46 -11.55 -5.13
C GLY A 111 -3.35 -12.45 -4.26
N PRO A 112 -4.03 -13.44 -4.88
CA PRO A 112 -4.09 -13.71 -6.32
C PRO A 112 -5.08 -12.79 -7.06
N HIS A 113 -4.70 -12.28 -8.24
CA HIS A 113 -5.57 -11.44 -9.10
C HIS A 113 -5.33 -11.72 -10.59
N PRO A 114 -6.36 -11.77 -11.46
CA PRO A 114 -6.19 -12.04 -12.88
C PRO A 114 -5.15 -11.17 -13.59
N LEU A 115 -5.14 -9.87 -13.31
CA LEU A 115 -4.12 -8.94 -13.85
C LEU A 115 -2.66 -9.30 -13.49
N LEU A 116 -2.43 -9.98 -12.36
CA LEU A 116 -1.08 -10.47 -12.02
C LEU A 116 -0.71 -11.72 -12.83
N VAL A 117 -1.71 -12.54 -13.18
CA VAL A 117 -1.52 -13.70 -14.07
C VAL A 117 -1.20 -13.22 -15.49
N GLU A 118 -1.92 -12.21 -15.97
CA GLU A 118 -1.63 -11.55 -17.25
C GLU A 118 -0.23 -10.94 -17.26
N ALA A 119 0.14 -10.16 -16.24
CA ALA A 119 1.49 -9.59 -16.14
C ALA A 119 2.58 -10.68 -16.09
N LEU A 120 2.35 -11.81 -15.42
CA LEU A 120 3.27 -12.94 -15.41
C LEU A 120 3.39 -13.58 -16.80
N HIS A 121 2.28 -13.75 -17.50
CA HIS A 121 2.26 -14.26 -18.87
C HIS A 121 3.06 -13.37 -19.82
N ASP A 122 2.90 -12.04 -19.71
CA ASP A 122 3.65 -11.08 -20.53
C ASP A 122 5.16 -11.18 -20.26
N ARG A 123 5.57 -11.27 -18.99
CA ARG A 123 6.99 -11.46 -18.62
C ARG A 123 7.57 -12.78 -19.16
N LEU A 124 6.79 -13.86 -19.14
CA LEU A 124 7.21 -15.14 -19.72
C LEU A 124 7.40 -15.00 -21.24
N THR A 125 6.45 -14.37 -21.92
CA THR A 125 6.51 -14.16 -23.37
C THR A 125 7.71 -13.30 -23.76
N GLU A 126 7.98 -12.22 -23.03
CA GLU A 126 9.16 -11.38 -23.22
C GLU A 126 10.48 -12.12 -22.99
N ALA A 127 10.49 -13.10 -22.07
CA ALA A 127 11.63 -13.98 -21.84
C ALA A 127 11.78 -15.08 -22.91
N GLY A 128 10.95 -15.07 -23.96
CA GLY A 128 10.98 -16.03 -25.06
C GLY A 128 10.19 -17.31 -24.80
N TRP A 129 9.36 -17.35 -23.75
CA TRP A 129 8.41 -18.45 -23.59
C TRP A 129 7.31 -18.32 -24.63
N HIS A 130 7.27 -19.28 -25.55
CA HIS A 130 6.12 -19.52 -26.39
C HIS A 130 5.38 -20.70 -25.80
N ALA A 131 4.07 -20.56 -25.59
CA ALA A 131 3.24 -21.71 -25.28
C ALA A 131 3.47 -22.73 -26.38
N SER A 132 4.13 -23.85 -26.08
CA SER A 132 4.22 -24.95 -27.03
C SER A 132 2.77 -25.31 -27.38
N GLU A 133 2.40 -25.19 -28.66
CA GLU A 133 1.16 -25.75 -29.16
C GLU A 133 1.09 -27.18 -28.61
N ARG A 134 0.16 -27.44 -27.69
CA ARG A 134 -0.07 -28.83 -27.28
C ARG A 134 -0.52 -29.52 -28.55
N GLY A 135 0.34 -30.42 -29.03
CA GLY A 135 0.08 -31.25 -30.18
C GLY A 135 -1.29 -31.90 -30.07
N SER A 136 -1.95 -31.93 -31.23
CA SER A 136 -2.92 -32.92 -31.72
C SER A 136 -3.69 -33.75 -30.69
#